data_AF-A0A917JRW1-F1
#
_entry.id   AF-A0A917JRW1-F1
#
_cell.length_a   1.000
_cell.length_b   1.000
_cell.length_c   1.000
_cell.angle_alpha   90.00
_cell.angle_beta   90.00
_cell.angle_gamma   90.00
#
_symmetry.space_group_name_H-M   'P 1'
#
loop_
_entity.id
_entity.type
_entity.pdbx_description
1 polymer ?
#
loop_
_entity_poly.entity_id
_entity_poly.type
_entity_poly.pdbx_seq_one_letter_code
_entity_poly.pdbx_strand_id
1 'polypeptide(L)'
;MRNFKLKLSLWNCIRCALGLPLVLMFATAHGETVMTTETHTFSINDVQGGANFATYAMDKSIVCGLADSVHTTCPPEAMQPKTDKDERTLFPIESNLGFIVSDFVGAADRIFDEDYGEGYAGNVTDIVHGNGLAVSNTPTNVFKTLDPYGTWCAGLGGKTVKCSSEHYVVMEHVLTCNESVPYSTEDPSTAEQKKLVDPLSQDVIGTCADATLANELKIVREGLMTDEVLASTVPGEQMIANESTVRDDIAVGKDYSITLKDDGKPLYRWGNAVKRPIDIRLYAKMPLPALWKENPTTPYVVQSATLAITHTITNNPNDQIRPEDMENEDAIGRLPEYLVEGENWQSGRDCYEGDGDFIPAGTLFKNAAFGNPDAFSEDLKKGLTNAWYTTTNREPFEPGVDVGPRWRLKPNKYGQDVPGLEIANGETECLQAPPFDKEDQKYVVGEIVTTTIDLLDFDGESPLATSLGWVDASQNSVNIGAENEQVSDGNGVSINHLPLTEDFDLAIYIKGDKKAVEIYNAVLNIEWDNGL
;
A
#
# COMPACT_ATOMS: atom_id res chain seq x y z
N MET A 1 36.13 -12.57 -62.08
CA MET A 1 37.15 -13.37 -62.79
C MET A 1 38.01 -14.09 -61.77
N ARG A 2 38.25 -15.39 -61.99
CA ARG A 2 39.28 -16.27 -61.39
C ARG A 2 39.14 -16.54 -59.88
N ASN A 3 38.59 -17.69 -59.45
CA ASN A 3 39.13 -19.07 -59.50
C ASN A 3 40.59 -19.20 -59.11
N PHE A 4 40.88 -19.93 -58.02
CA PHE A 4 41.95 -20.94 -57.90
C PHE A 4 41.62 -21.83 -56.69
N LYS A 5 41.05 -23.03 -56.89
CA LYS A 5 41.69 -24.36 -57.08
C LYS A 5 42.64 -24.76 -55.94
N LEU A 6 42.24 -25.68 -55.06
CA LEU A 6 42.24 -27.17 -55.16
C LEU A 6 43.60 -27.79 -54.81
N LYS A 7 43.62 -28.66 -53.79
CA LYS A 7 44.42 -29.89 -53.76
C LYS A 7 43.88 -30.88 -52.72
N LEU A 8 43.13 -31.85 -53.23
CA LEU A 8 42.91 -33.17 -52.64
C LEU A 8 44.09 -34.10 -53.01
N SER A 9 44.15 -35.26 -52.32
CA SER A 9 44.76 -36.55 -52.73
C SER A 9 46.04 -36.94 -51.95
N LEU A 10 46.27 -38.17 -51.48
CA LEU A 10 45.53 -39.45 -51.33
C LEU A 10 46.43 -40.37 -50.46
N TRP A 11 45.86 -41.24 -49.62
CA TRP A 11 46.26 -42.66 -49.39
C TRP A 11 45.30 -43.26 -48.34
N ASN A 12 44.33 -44.11 -48.74
CA ASN A 12 44.35 -45.59 -48.78
C ASN A 12 44.61 -46.23 -47.39
N CYS A 13 43.85 -47.19 -46.84
CA CYS A 13 42.83 -48.12 -47.35
C CYS A 13 42.13 -48.84 -46.16
N ILE A 14 40.81 -49.06 -46.29
CA ILE A 14 40.03 -50.30 -46.02
C ILE A 14 40.09 -50.98 -44.63
N ARG A 15 38.92 -50.99 -43.94
CA ARG A 15 38.19 -52.18 -43.37
C ARG A 15 36.91 -51.68 -42.65
N CYS A 16 35.75 -51.78 -43.29
CA CYS A 16 34.72 -52.82 -43.09
C CYS A 16 34.00 -52.85 -41.72
N ALA A 17 32.72 -52.47 -41.80
CA ALA A 17 31.54 -53.12 -41.20
C ALA A 17 31.04 -52.71 -39.80
N LEU A 18 29.73 -52.41 -39.81
CA LEU A 18 28.73 -52.43 -38.73
C LEU A 18 28.60 -51.19 -37.82
N GLY A 19 27.53 -50.45 -38.06
CA GLY A 19 26.98 -49.45 -37.14
C GLY A 19 25.72 -48.81 -37.73
N LEU A 20 24.54 -49.21 -37.26
CA LEU A 20 23.27 -48.50 -37.48
C LEU A 20 23.45 -47.01 -37.10
N PRO A 21 22.88 -46.05 -37.83
CA PRO A 21 22.74 -44.70 -37.31
C PRO A 21 21.62 -44.71 -36.26
N LEU A 22 22.01 -44.58 -34.99
CA LEU A 22 21.10 -44.20 -33.90
C LEU A 22 20.67 -42.76 -34.17
N VAL A 23 19.45 -42.58 -34.68
CA VAL A 23 18.78 -41.28 -34.68
C VAL A 23 18.43 -40.98 -33.22
N LEU A 24 19.28 -40.21 -32.55
CA LEU A 24 18.94 -39.55 -31.29
C LEU A 24 17.87 -38.50 -31.60
N MET A 25 16.60 -38.89 -31.47
CA MET A 25 15.53 -37.93 -31.23
C MET A 25 15.78 -37.31 -29.86
N PHE A 26 16.28 -36.08 -29.85
CA PHE A 26 16.06 -35.20 -28.70
C PHE A 26 14.57 -34.87 -28.70
N ALA A 27 13.78 -35.64 -27.95
CA ALA A 27 12.50 -35.16 -27.48
C ALA A 27 12.81 -34.04 -26.49
N THR A 28 12.54 -32.79 -26.85
CA THR A 28 12.37 -31.73 -25.87
C THR A 28 11.15 -32.12 -25.05
N ALA A 29 11.35 -32.61 -23.83
CA ALA A 29 10.29 -32.70 -22.84
C ALA A 29 9.75 -31.29 -22.67
N HIS A 30 8.52 -31.07 -23.16
CA HIS A 30 7.77 -29.89 -22.82
C HIS A 30 7.01 -30.31 -21.58
N GLY A 31 7.37 -29.75 -20.44
CA GLY A 31 6.67 -30.04 -19.20
C GLY A 31 5.18 -29.67 -19.35
N GLU A 32 4.32 -30.49 -18.77
CA GLU A 32 2.88 -30.31 -18.88
C GLU A 32 2.47 -29.14 -18.00
N THR A 33 1.79 -28.16 -18.59
CA THR A 33 1.24 -27.03 -17.86
C THR A 33 0.01 -27.46 -17.07
N VAL A 34 0.07 -27.27 -15.76
CA VAL A 34 -0.97 -27.64 -14.80
C VAL A 34 -1.64 -26.36 -14.28
N MET A 35 -2.97 -26.39 -14.23
CA MET A 35 -3.77 -25.35 -13.58
C MET A 35 -4.23 -25.84 -12.20
N THR A 36 -3.88 -25.10 -11.16
CA THR A 36 -4.41 -25.27 -9.81
C THR A 36 -5.34 -24.12 -9.50
N THR A 37 -6.57 -24.44 -9.06
CA THR A 37 -7.55 -23.45 -8.61
C THR A 37 -8.02 -23.82 -7.21
N GLU A 38 -7.90 -22.89 -6.28
CA GLU A 38 -8.38 -23.03 -4.91
C GLU A 38 -9.33 -21.90 -4.57
N THR A 39 -10.34 -22.20 -3.76
CA THR A 39 -11.35 -21.22 -3.37
C THR A 39 -11.57 -21.26 -1.86
N HIS A 40 -11.42 -20.10 -1.22
CA HIS A 40 -11.78 -19.89 0.17
C HIS A 40 -13.05 -19.05 0.25
N THR A 41 -14.00 -19.45 1.10
CA THR A 41 -15.19 -18.64 1.41
C THR A 41 -15.03 -18.04 2.79
N PHE A 42 -15.07 -16.72 2.88
CA PHE A 42 -14.87 -16.02 4.14
C PHE A 42 -16.05 -16.19 5.09
N SER A 43 -15.75 -16.33 6.36
CA SER A 43 -16.72 -16.43 7.45
C SER A 43 -16.13 -15.87 8.74
N ILE A 44 -16.97 -15.81 9.77
CA ILE A 44 -16.56 -15.36 11.10
C ILE A 44 -15.41 -16.18 11.69
N ASN A 45 -15.21 -17.41 11.23
CA ASN A 45 -14.11 -18.27 11.64
C ASN A 45 -12.73 -17.75 11.19
N ASP A 46 -12.68 -16.87 10.18
CA ASP A 46 -11.45 -16.31 9.63
C ASP A 46 -11.01 -15.03 10.33
N VAL A 47 -11.85 -14.48 11.23
CA VAL A 47 -11.51 -13.27 12.00
C VAL A 47 -10.34 -13.59 12.93
N GLN A 48 -9.26 -12.81 12.79
CA GLN A 48 -8.05 -12.95 13.57
C GLN A 48 -8.08 -12.00 14.78
N GLY A 49 -7.60 -12.48 15.93
CA GLY A 49 -7.50 -11.69 17.16
C GLY A 49 -6.93 -12.50 18.32
N GLY A 50 -7.28 -12.10 19.54
CA GLY A 50 -6.77 -12.76 20.74
C GLY A 50 -5.29 -12.50 21.03
N ALA A 51 -4.81 -12.99 22.18
CA ALA A 51 -3.43 -12.76 22.62
C ALA A 51 -2.35 -13.42 21.71
N ASN A 52 -2.74 -14.42 20.91
CA ASN A 52 -1.84 -15.18 20.04
C ASN A 52 -2.10 -14.94 18.55
N PHE A 53 -2.92 -13.94 18.18
CA PHE A 53 -3.30 -13.67 16.79
C PHE A 53 -3.91 -14.91 16.09
N ALA A 54 -4.64 -15.72 16.85
CA ALA A 54 -5.35 -16.89 16.32
C ALA A 54 -6.60 -16.44 15.56
N THR A 55 -7.17 -17.32 14.74
CA THR A 55 -8.50 -17.07 14.17
C THR A 55 -9.60 -17.54 15.12
N TYR A 56 -10.81 -17.03 14.95
CA TYR A 56 -11.98 -17.48 15.72
C TYR A 56 -12.26 -19.00 15.54
N ALA A 57 -11.83 -19.61 14.43
CA ALA A 57 -11.87 -21.06 14.28
C ALA A 57 -11.07 -21.78 15.39
N MET A 58 -9.94 -21.21 15.78
CA MET A 58 -8.98 -21.78 16.73
C MET A 58 -9.20 -21.28 18.16
N ASP A 59 -9.60 -20.02 18.33
CA ASP A 59 -9.84 -19.39 19.62
C ASP A 59 -11.23 -18.74 19.67
N LYS A 60 -12.13 -19.40 20.42
CA LYS A 60 -13.53 -18.99 20.56
C LYS A 60 -13.73 -17.80 21.52
N SER A 61 -12.66 -17.23 22.07
CA SER A 61 -12.73 -16.01 22.88
C SER A 61 -12.76 -14.72 22.06
N ILE A 62 -12.31 -14.77 20.79
CA ILE A 62 -12.16 -13.59 19.90
C ILE A 62 -13.48 -12.89 19.59
N VAL A 63 -14.60 -13.62 19.57
CA VAL A 63 -15.93 -13.06 19.32
C VAL A 63 -16.85 -13.47 20.46
N CYS A 64 -17.66 -12.55 20.99
CA CYS A 64 -18.68 -12.87 21.97
C CYS A 64 -20.10 -12.82 21.38
N GLY A 65 -21.04 -13.51 22.06
CA GLY A 65 -22.45 -13.54 21.72
C GLY A 65 -22.85 -14.63 20.71
N LEU A 66 -21.91 -15.38 20.13
CA LEU A 66 -22.22 -16.56 19.35
C LEU A 66 -22.44 -17.77 20.26
N ALA A 67 -23.22 -18.74 19.80
CA ALA A 67 -23.51 -19.95 20.57
C ALA A 67 -22.26 -20.81 20.84
N ASP A 68 -21.24 -20.73 19.98
CA ASP A 68 -19.97 -21.44 20.11
C ASP A 68 -18.84 -20.58 20.70
N SER A 69 -19.10 -19.32 21.04
CA SER A 69 -18.15 -18.44 21.73
C SER A 69 -17.86 -18.95 23.14
N VAL A 70 -16.67 -18.66 23.67
CA VAL A 70 -16.38 -18.78 25.11
C VAL A 70 -17.39 -17.95 25.91
N HIS A 71 -17.67 -16.74 25.45
CA HIS A 71 -18.70 -15.85 25.99
C HIS A 71 -19.96 -15.89 25.11
N THR A 72 -20.82 -16.90 25.34
CA THR A 72 -22.10 -17.04 24.61
C THR A 72 -23.07 -15.88 24.82
N THR A 73 -22.85 -15.08 25.86
CA THR A 73 -23.42 -13.75 26.03
C THR A 73 -22.25 -12.81 26.32
N CYS A 74 -22.20 -11.68 25.62
CA CYS A 74 -21.13 -10.70 25.82
C CYS A 74 -21.13 -10.17 27.26
N PRO A 75 -19.96 -9.88 27.85
CA PRO A 75 -19.86 -9.25 29.16
C PRO A 75 -20.70 -7.96 29.22
N PRO A 76 -21.36 -7.62 30.35
CA PRO A 76 -22.28 -6.47 30.41
C PRO A 76 -21.66 -5.11 30.09
N GLU A 77 -20.37 -4.94 30.41
CA GLU A 77 -19.61 -3.70 30.17
C GLU A 77 -18.91 -3.69 28.80
N ALA A 78 -18.86 -4.83 28.11
CA ALA A 78 -18.30 -4.96 26.78
C ALA A 78 -19.30 -4.49 25.72
N MET A 79 -18.80 -4.27 24.49
CA MET A 79 -19.68 -4.03 23.36
C MET A 79 -20.66 -5.19 23.16
N GLN A 80 -21.89 -4.87 22.78
CA GLN A 80 -22.96 -5.85 22.58
C GLN A 80 -23.20 -6.08 21.09
N PRO A 81 -23.69 -7.29 20.69
CA PRO A 81 -24.09 -7.54 19.30
C PRO A 81 -25.05 -6.46 18.80
N LYS A 82 -24.85 -6.02 17.56
CA LYS A 82 -25.65 -4.96 16.94
C LYS A 82 -26.29 -5.45 15.66
N THR A 83 -27.42 -4.84 15.31
CA THR A 83 -28.01 -5.01 13.98
C THR A 83 -27.49 -3.89 13.07
N ASP A 84 -26.99 -4.25 11.89
CA ASP A 84 -26.55 -3.30 10.88
C ASP A 84 -27.74 -2.69 10.10
N LYS A 85 -27.44 -1.88 9.06
CA LYS A 85 -28.47 -1.22 8.25
C LYS A 85 -29.23 -2.19 7.35
N ASP A 86 -28.67 -3.36 7.09
CA ASP A 86 -29.22 -4.41 6.24
C ASP A 86 -29.88 -5.52 7.06
N GLU A 87 -30.25 -5.20 8.32
CA GLU A 87 -30.92 -6.06 9.29
C GLU A 87 -30.13 -7.33 9.69
N ARG A 88 -28.81 -7.33 9.48
CA ARG A 88 -27.94 -8.45 9.87
C ARG A 88 -27.40 -8.23 11.27
N THR A 89 -27.22 -9.32 12.00
CA THR A 89 -26.59 -9.28 13.32
C THR A 89 -25.08 -9.38 13.18
N LEU A 90 -24.36 -8.40 13.70
CA LEU A 90 -22.91 -8.41 13.81
C LEU A 90 -22.51 -8.55 15.28
N PHE A 91 -21.49 -9.35 15.51
CA PHE A 91 -20.97 -9.72 16.83
C PHE A 91 -19.66 -8.99 17.09
N PRO A 92 -19.44 -8.48 18.30
CA PRO A 92 -18.27 -7.69 18.61
C PRO A 92 -17.01 -8.58 18.70
N ILE A 93 -15.88 -8.01 18.33
CA ILE A 93 -14.58 -8.68 18.19
C ILE A 93 -13.65 -8.15 19.29
N GLU A 94 -12.82 -9.03 19.82
CA GLU A 94 -11.69 -8.75 20.70
C GLU A 94 -10.36 -9.01 19.97
N SER A 95 -9.50 -8.00 19.88
CA SER A 95 -8.17 -8.13 19.30
C SER A 95 -7.14 -7.18 19.92
N ASN A 96 -5.89 -7.64 19.97
CA ASN A 96 -4.74 -6.80 20.33
C ASN A 96 -4.20 -6.00 19.12
N LEU A 97 -4.90 -6.02 17.98
CA LEU A 97 -4.52 -5.37 16.72
C LEU A 97 -5.07 -3.95 16.67
N GLY A 98 -4.69 -3.15 17.65
CA GLY A 98 -5.18 -1.80 17.78
C GLY A 98 -4.36 -1.00 18.79
N PHE A 99 -4.83 0.22 19.06
CA PHE A 99 -4.11 1.12 19.96
C PHE A 99 -5.01 1.75 21.00
N ILE A 100 -4.54 1.81 22.23
CA ILE A 100 -5.01 2.78 23.22
C ILE A 100 -4.26 4.10 23.02
N VAL A 101 -4.99 5.20 23.04
CA VAL A 101 -4.42 6.53 22.76
C VAL A 101 -4.61 7.50 23.93
N SER A 102 -3.66 8.40 24.10
CA SER A 102 -3.75 9.49 25.07
C SER A 102 -3.31 10.80 24.43
N ASP A 103 -4.15 11.82 24.57
CA ASP A 103 -3.88 13.19 24.12
C ASP A 103 -2.52 13.67 24.63
N PHE A 104 -1.72 14.26 23.73
CA PHE A 104 -0.38 14.81 23.96
C PHE A 104 0.68 13.81 24.46
N VAL A 105 0.39 12.52 24.39
CA VAL A 105 1.32 11.44 24.76
C VAL A 105 1.62 10.59 23.53
N GLY A 106 0.60 9.94 22.98
CA GLY A 106 0.78 9.00 21.88
C GLY A 106 -0.20 7.84 21.94
N ALA A 107 0.22 6.74 21.31
CA ALA A 107 -0.49 5.49 21.20
C ALA A 107 0.38 4.34 21.75
N ALA A 108 -0.25 3.42 22.46
CA ALA A 108 0.34 2.16 22.88
C ALA A 108 -0.54 1.01 22.37
N ASP A 109 0.05 -0.15 22.16
CA ASP A 109 -0.66 -1.33 21.71
C ASP A 109 -1.76 -1.71 22.70
N ARG A 110 -2.91 -2.16 22.20
CA ARG A 110 -3.93 -2.74 23.06
C ARG A 110 -3.43 -4.06 23.65
N ILE A 111 -3.93 -4.36 24.83
CA ILE A 111 -3.81 -5.68 25.44
C ILE A 111 -5.17 -6.38 25.33
N PHE A 112 -5.14 -7.71 25.29
CA PHE A 112 -6.35 -8.51 25.36
C PHE A 112 -7.00 -8.34 26.74
N ASP A 113 -8.13 -7.63 26.82
CA ASP A 113 -8.79 -7.25 28.07
C ASP A 113 -10.30 -7.60 28.15
N GLU A 114 -10.80 -8.33 27.14
CA GLU A 114 -12.20 -8.81 27.04
C GLU A 114 -13.23 -7.65 26.98
N ASP A 115 -12.85 -6.49 26.44
CA ASP A 115 -13.74 -5.35 26.24
C ASP A 115 -14.48 -5.38 24.89
N TYR A 116 -13.99 -6.18 23.94
CA TYR A 116 -14.54 -6.38 22.59
C TYR A 116 -14.74 -5.06 21.82
N GLY A 117 -13.81 -4.12 21.99
CA GLY A 117 -13.88 -2.74 21.51
C GLY A 117 -13.46 -2.50 20.06
N GLU A 118 -12.99 -3.52 19.34
CA GLU A 118 -12.28 -3.36 18.06
C GLU A 118 -13.21 -3.19 16.86
N GLY A 119 -14.40 -3.79 16.95
CA GLY A 119 -15.40 -3.74 15.90
C GLY A 119 -16.27 -4.97 15.92
N TYR A 120 -16.80 -5.31 14.75
CA TYR A 120 -17.88 -6.27 14.60
C TYR A 120 -17.71 -7.14 13.36
N ALA A 121 -18.10 -8.40 13.47
CA ALA A 121 -18.16 -9.33 12.35
C ALA A 121 -19.48 -10.13 12.36
N GLY A 122 -19.97 -10.50 11.18
CA GLY A 122 -21.14 -11.36 11.06
C GLY A 122 -21.20 -12.02 9.69
N ASN A 123 -21.57 -13.31 9.67
CA ASN A 123 -21.75 -14.03 8.41
C ASN A 123 -22.91 -13.40 7.62
N VAL A 124 -22.70 -13.27 6.31
CA VAL A 124 -23.71 -12.78 5.37
C VAL A 124 -23.93 -13.79 4.24
N THR A 125 -25.06 -13.65 3.57
CA THR A 125 -25.37 -14.41 2.35
C THR A 125 -25.92 -13.46 1.32
N ASP A 126 -25.34 -13.49 0.13
CA ASP A 126 -25.84 -12.82 -1.06
C ASP A 126 -26.41 -13.85 -2.04
N ILE A 127 -27.43 -13.43 -2.80
CA ILE A 127 -28.14 -14.32 -3.73
C ILE A 127 -27.27 -14.73 -4.93
N VAL A 128 -26.30 -13.90 -5.32
CA VAL A 128 -25.41 -14.13 -6.46
C VAL A 128 -24.07 -14.69 -6.00
N HIS A 129 -23.48 -14.10 -4.96
CA HIS A 129 -22.10 -14.37 -4.54
C HIS A 129 -21.99 -15.40 -3.41
N GLY A 130 -23.11 -15.86 -2.85
CA GLY A 130 -23.15 -16.91 -1.84
C GLY A 130 -22.82 -16.39 -0.44
N ASN A 131 -22.16 -17.22 0.37
CA ASN A 131 -21.81 -16.87 1.74
C ASN A 131 -20.61 -15.93 1.78
N GLY A 132 -20.54 -15.12 2.84
CA GLY A 132 -19.43 -14.23 3.11
C GLY A 132 -19.43 -13.74 4.54
N LEU A 133 -18.64 -12.70 4.77
CA LEU A 133 -18.45 -12.03 6.04
C LEU A 133 -18.65 -10.53 5.87
N ALA A 134 -19.47 -9.93 6.72
CA ALA A 134 -19.51 -8.49 6.91
C ALA A 134 -18.64 -8.11 8.10
N VAL A 135 -17.79 -7.10 7.92
CA VAL A 135 -16.87 -6.59 8.94
C VAL A 135 -17.09 -5.09 9.10
N SER A 136 -17.21 -4.62 10.35
CA SER A 136 -17.39 -3.21 10.69
C SER A 136 -16.53 -2.83 11.89
N ASN A 137 -15.48 -2.04 11.65
CA ASN A 137 -14.60 -1.54 12.69
C ASN A 137 -15.29 -0.51 13.59
N THR A 138 -14.74 -0.31 14.78
CA THR A 138 -15.02 0.89 15.58
C THR A 138 -14.33 2.13 14.99
N PRO A 139 -14.80 3.35 15.35
CA PRO A 139 -14.17 4.57 14.88
C PRO A 139 -12.68 4.62 15.22
N THR A 140 -11.86 5.04 14.24
CA THR A 140 -10.42 5.26 14.43
C THR A 140 -10.12 6.10 15.66
N ASN A 141 -9.20 5.61 16.51
CA ASN A 141 -8.73 6.35 17.66
C ASN A 141 -7.93 7.57 17.21
N VAL A 142 -8.11 8.69 17.91
CA VAL A 142 -7.45 9.95 17.61
C VAL A 142 -6.92 10.53 18.92
N PHE A 143 -5.65 10.94 18.92
CA PHE A 143 -5.11 11.75 20.00
C PHE A 143 -4.69 13.11 19.49
N LYS A 144 -4.90 14.13 20.32
CA LYS A 144 -4.46 15.50 20.05
C LYS A 144 -2.96 15.63 20.25
N THR A 145 -2.35 16.52 19.49
CA THR A 145 -0.93 16.87 19.59
C THR A 145 -0.78 18.37 19.65
N LEU A 146 0.43 18.84 19.96
CA LEU A 146 0.79 20.22 19.65
C LEU A 146 0.86 20.39 18.13
N ASP A 147 0.59 21.58 17.65
CA ASP A 147 0.94 21.98 16.28
C ASP A 147 2.45 22.24 16.21
N PRO A 148 3.20 21.78 15.19
CA PRO A 148 2.81 21.01 14.00
C PRO A 148 3.12 19.49 14.09
N TYR A 149 2.92 18.83 15.24
CA TYR A 149 3.37 17.45 15.50
C TYR A 149 2.48 16.37 14.86
N GLY A 150 1.25 16.72 14.49
CA GLY A 150 0.22 15.78 14.08
C GLY A 150 0.27 15.46 12.59
N THR A 151 -0.23 14.28 12.22
CA THR A 151 -0.41 13.86 10.82
C THR A 151 -1.77 14.28 10.24
N TRP A 152 -2.64 14.85 11.06
CA TRP A 152 -3.97 15.32 10.68
C TRP A 152 -4.24 16.71 11.26
N CYS A 153 -4.85 17.59 10.48
CA CYS A 153 -5.41 18.83 10.97
C CYS A 153 -6.85 18.59 11.43
N ALA A 154 -7.11 18.75 12.72
CA ALA A 154 -8.43 18.75 13.33
C ALA A 154 -8.95 20.19 13.45
N GLY A 155 -10.07 20.48 12.77
CA GLY A 155 -10.76 21.78 12.86
C GLY A 155 -11.71 21.88 14.06
N LEU A 156 -12.27 23.09 14.28
CA LEU A 156 -13.20 23.40 15.39
C LEU A 156 -14.49 22.55 15.45
N GLY A 157 -14.77 21.75 14.41
CA GLY A 157 -15.92 20.83 14.34
C GLY A 157 -15.56 19.35 14.47
N GLY A 158 -14.32 19.00 14.82
CA GLY A 158 -13.86 17.60 14.94
C GLY A 158 -13.70 16.85 13.60
N LYS A 159 -13.96 17.51 12.47
CA LYS A 159 -13.54 17.00 11.16
C LYS A 159 -12.04 17.12 11.03
N THR A 160 -11.43 16.10 10.45
CA THR A 160 -9.99 16.00 10.26
C THR A 160 -9.67 15.88 8.78
N VAL A 161 -8.66 16.60 8.31
CA VAL A 161 -8.03 16.39 6.99
C VAL A 161 -6.59 15.93 7.21
N LYS A 162 -6.07 15.10 6.31
CA LYS A 162 -4.68 14.64 6.42
C LYS A 162 -3.75 15.84 6.23
N CYS A 163 -2.78 15.98 7.09
CA CYS A 163 -1.80 17.06 7.12
C CYS A 163 -0.39 16.48 7.27
N SER A 164 -0.11 15.51 6.40
CA SER A 164 1.19 14.86 6.30
C SER A 164 1.39 14.28 4.91
N SER A 165 2.61 14.33 4.39
CA SER A 165 3.03 13.68 3.13
C SER A 165 4.47 13.18 3.27
N GLU A 166 4.85 12.22 2.44
CA GLU A 166 6.25 11.77 2.27
C GLU A 166 7.02 12.68 1.30
N HIS A 167 6.32 13.60 0.65
CA HIS A 167 6.88 14.52 -0.35
C HIS A 167 6.89 15.93 0.22
N TYR A 168 8.08 16.52 0.27
CA TYR A 168 8.27 17.89 0.77
C TYR A 168 7.54 18.89 -0.12
N VAL A 169 7.59 18.73 -1.45
CA VAL A 169 6.96 19.68 -2.39
C VAL A 169 5.44 19.72 -2.23
N VAL A 170 4.81 18.62 -1.81
CA VAL A 170 3.37 18.58 -1.49
C VAL A 170 3.08 19.35 -0.21
N MET A 171 3.87 19.14 0.85
CA MET A 171 3.74 19.93 2.08
C MET A 171 3.96 21.43 1.82
N GLU A 172 5.01 21.77 1.07
CA GLU A 172 5.36 23.14 0.77
C GLU A 172 4.26 23.85 0.01
N HIS A 173 3.72 23.21 -1.03
CA HIS A 173 2.60 23.74 -1.81
C HIS A 173 1.34 23.98 -0.96
N VAL A 174 1.10 23.18 0.09
CA VAL A 174 -0.02 23.37 1.02
C VAL A 174 0.23 24.50 2.01
N LEU A 175 1.46 24.62 2.53
CA LEU A 175 1.77 25.54 3.64
C LEU A 175 2.18 26.93 3.17
N THR A 176 2.65 27.06 1.93
CA THR A 176 3.16 28.32 1.39
C THR A 176 2.94 28.42 -0.11
N CYS A 177 3.04 29.64 -0.63
CA CYS A 177 3.06 29.89 -2.06
C CYS A 177 4.48 29.87 -2.66
N ASN A 178 5.51 29.69 -1.83
CA ASN A 178 6.87 29.44 -2.30
C ASN A 178 6.98 28.02 -2.84
N GLU A 179 7.59 27.84 -4.01
CA GLU A 179 7.91 26.51 -4.54
C GLU A 179 9.42 26.37 -4.70
N SER A 180 10.02 25.48 -3.91
CA SER A 180 11.45 25.12 -3.99
C SER A 180 11.78 24.43 -5.30
N VAL A 181 10.85 23.61 -5.82
CA VAL A 181 10.91 23.02 -7.15
C VAL A 181 9.75 23.56 -7.98
N PRO A 182 9.96 24.64 -8.75
CA PRO A 182 8.87 25.41 -9.33
C PRO A 182 8.23 24.71 -10.53
N TYR A 183 6.90 24.72 -10.58
CA TYR A 183 6.10 24.35 -11.77
C TYR A 183 5.00 25.37 -12.07
N SER A 184 4.44 26.00 -11.04
CA SER A 184 3.29 26.89 -11.18
C SER A 184 3.69 28.37 -11.06
N THR A 185 4.97 28.71 -11.03
CA THR A 185 5.47 30.08 -10.74
C THR A 185 5.41 31.04 -11.94
N GLU A 186 5.87 32.30 -11.78
CA GLU A 186 5.91 33.30 -12.89
C GLU A 186 6.80 32.81 -14.04
N ASP A 187 7.94 32.21 -13.69
CA ASP A 187 8.82 31.52 -14.60
C ASP A 187 9.49 30.33 -13.89
N PRO A 188 9.04 29.10 -14.14
CA PRO A 188 9.59 27.91 -13.51
C PRO A 188 11.01 27.56 -14.01
N SER A 189 11.47 28.17 -15.11
CA SER A 189 12.84 27.94 -15.61
C SER A 189 13.88 28.81 -14.89
N THR A 190 13.47 29.97 -14.36
CA THR A 190 14.36 30.92 -13.67
C THR A 190 14.13 30.99 -12.16
N ALA A 191 13.18 30.20 -11.63
CA ALA A 191 12.75 30.22 -10.23
C ALA A 191 12.04 31.51 -9.80
N GLU A 192 11.55 32.33 -10.75
CA GLU A 192 10.80 33.54 -10.40
C GLU A 192 9.48 33.14 -9.75
N GLN A 193 9.40 33.34 -8.43
CA GLN A 193 8.24 33.01 -7.59
C GLN A 193 7.05 33.93 -7.89
N LYS A 194 5.83 33.43 -7.64
CA LYS A 194 4.58 34.21 -7.83
C LYS A 194 4.62 35.55 -7.10
N LYS A 195 4.06 36.58 -7.75
CA LYS A 195 3.77 37.86 -7.10
C LYS A 195 2.49 37.72 -6.29
N LEU A 196 2.50 38.21 -5.06
CA LEU A 196 1.30 38.31 -4.24
C LEU A 196 0.56 39.57 -4.61
N VAL A 197 -0.71 39.43 -5.01
CA VAL A 197 -1.55 40.55 -5.44
C VAL A 197 -2.75 40.72 -4.51
N ASP A 198 -3.13 41.98 -4.27
CA ASP A 198 -4.40 42.28 -3.61
C ASP A 198 -5.55 41.86 -4.54
N PRO A 199 -6.51 41.04 -4.08
CA PRO A 199 -7.55 40.50 -4.96
C PRO A 199 -8.52 41.58 -5.47
N LEU A 200 -8.66 42.72 -4.77
CA LEU A 200 -9.54 43.81 -5.17
C LEU A 200 -8.85 44.79 -6.10
N SER A 201 -7.65 45.27 -5.75
CA SER A 201 -6.94 46.29 -6.53
C SER A 201 -6.03 45.72 -7.61
N GLN A 202 -5.67 44.44 -7.51
CA GLN A 202 -4.68 43.76 -8.35
C GLN A 202 -3.25 44.34 -8.20
N ASP A 203 -3.01 45.16 -7.18
CA ASP A 203 -1.69 45.69 -6.89
C ASP A 203 -0.80 44.60 -6.29
N VAL A 204 0.48 44.59 -6.66
CA VAL A 204 1.48 43.70 -6.06
C VAL A 204 1.77 44.16 -4.62
N ILE A 205 1.45 43.30 -3.65
CA ILE A 205 1.65 43.54 -2.22
C ILE A 205 2.83 42.75 -1.63
N GLY A 206 3.40 41.82 -2.39
CA GLY A 206 4.56 41.03 -1.96
C GLY A 206 4.98 39.99 -2.99
N THR A 207 5.82 39.04 -2.56
CA THR A 207 6.28 37.92 -3.38
C THR A 207 6.31 36.64 -2.55
N CYS A 208 6.06 35.51 -3.21
CA CYS A 208 6.19 34.19 -2.61
C CYS A 208 7.64 33.82 -2.27
N ALA A 209 8.63 34.55 -2.78
CA ALA A 209 10.03 34.36 -2.38
C ALA A 209 10.26 34.59 -0.86
N ASP A 210 9.44 35.41 -0.21
CA ASP A 210 9.56 35.72 1.22
C ASP A 210 8.80 34.72 2.12
N ALA A 211 8.11 33.74 1.52
CA ALA A 211 7.24 32.80 2.21
C ALA A 211 7.87 31.40 2.40
N THR A 212 9.19 31.27 2.28
CA THR A 212 9.89 29.98 2.46
C THR A 212 9.63 29.37 3.84
N LEU A 213 9.49 28.04 3.89
CA LEU A 213 9.37 27.30 5.15
C LEU A 213 10.68 27.32 5.96
N ALA A 214 10.55 27.30 7.28
CA ALA A 214 11.68 27.17 8.20
C ALA A 214 12.14 25.70 8.28
N ASN A 215 13.26 25.41 7.61
CA ASN A 215 13.80 24.05 7.49
C ASN A 215 14.74 23.65 8.64
N GLU A 216 14.95 24.50 9.64
CA GLU A 216 15.65 24.13 10.88
C GLU A 216 14.68 23.40 11.80
N LEU A 217 14.85 22.08 11.90
CA LEU A 217 14.04 21.20 12.73
C LEU A 217 14.84 20.74 13.95
N LYS A 218 14.26 20.84 15.14
CA LYS A 218 14.89 20.45 16.40
C LYS A 218 14.28 19.17 16.95
N ILE A 219 15.13 18.25 17.42
CA ILE A 219 14.69 16.94 17.90
C ILE A 219 14.01 17.07 19.27
N VAL A 220 12.89 16.37 19.43
CA VAL A 220 12.15 16.27 20.69
C VAL A 220 12.57 15.00 21.43
N ARG A 221 12.85 15.16 22.73
CA ARG A 221 13.20 14.07 23.65
C ARG A 221 12.38 14.22 24.93
N GLU A 222 11.79 13.13 25.40
CA GLU A 222 10.96 13.04 26.61
C GLU A 222 9.83 14.10 26.65
N GLY A 223 9.36 14.56 25.49
CA GLY A 223 8.35 15.59 25.30
C GLY A 223 8.87 17.03 25.32
N LEU A 224 10.20 17.23 25.28
CA LEU A 224 10.84 18.54 25.26
C LEU A 224 11.66 18.72 23.98
N MET A 225 11.47 19.85 23.30
CA MET A 225 12.31 20.26 22.17
C MET A 225 13.73 20.55 22.67
N THR A 226 14.72 19.91 22.07
CA THR A 226 16.14 20.10 22.38
C THR A 226 16.77 21.15 21.46
N ASP A 227 18.05 21.44 21.66
CA ASP A 227 18.83 22.26 20.70
C ASP A 227 19.51 21.42 19.60
N GLU A 228 19.29 20.10 19.59
CA GLU A 228 19.80 19.21 18.55
C GLU A 228 19.03 19.42 17.24
N VAL A 229 19.73 19.82 16.18
CA VAL A 229 19.15 19.99 14.84
C VAL A 229 19.17 18.65 14.10
N LEU A 230 18.08 18.34 13.40
CA LEU A 230 18.02 17.17 12.53
C LEU A 230 18.98 17.34 11.35
N ALA A 231 19.93 16.43 11.22
CA ALA A 231 20.96 16.40 10.18
C ALA A 231 21.00 15.07 9.41
N SER A 232 20.38 14.01 9.94
CA SER A 232 20.30 12.68 9.31
C SER A 232 18.90 12.09 9.42
N THR A 233 18.44 11.46 8.34
CA THR A 233 17.20 10.67 8.29
C THR A 233 17.46 9.17 8.37
N VAL A 234 18.68 8.74 8.66
CA VAL A 234 18.99 7.31 8.84
C VAL A 234 18.46 6.86 10.20
N PRO A 235 17.53 5.89 10.26
CA PRO A 235 17.00 5.40 11.53
C PRO A 235 18.12 4.92 12.47
N GLY A 236 18.09 5.40 13.71
CA GLY A 236 19.06 5.07 14.75
C GLY A 236 20.31 5.96 14.81
N GLU A 237 20.59 6.79 13.81
CA GLU A 237 21.69 7.78 13.90
C GLU A 237 21.32 8.95 14.82
N GLN A 238 20.17 9.57 14.54
CA GLN A 238 19.61 10.61 15.39
C GLN A 238 18.23 10.23 15.90
N MET A 239 17.30 9.83 15.03
CA MET A 239 15.96 9.41 15.45
C MET A 239 15.73 7.95 15.05
N ILE A 240 14.98 7.21 15.85
CA ILE A 240 14.42 5.91 15.39
C ILE A 240 13.12 6.14 14.61
N ALA A 241 12.67 5.11 13.90
CA ALA A 241 11.36 5.14 13.25
C ALA A 241 10.25 5.31 14.31
N ASN A 242 9.30 6.22 14.05
CA ASN A 242 8.26 6.54 15.02
C ASN A 242 6.97 7.10 14.38
N GLU A 243 5.87 6.37 14.54
CA GLU A 243 4.52 6.84 14.21
C GLU A 243 3.57 6.87 15.41
N SER A 244 4.03 6.46 16.60
CA SER A 244 3.18 6.16 17.76
C SER A 244 3.30 7.19 18.88
N THR A 245 4.43 7.85 19.01
CA THR A 245 4.66 8.86 20.06
C THR A 245 4.92 10.23 19.45
N VAL A 246 4.58 11.27 20.20
CA VAL A 246 4.95 12.66 19.90
C VAL A 246 5.91 13.23 20.93
N ARG A 247 6.41 12.39 21.83
CA ARG A 247 7.34 12.77 22.90
C ARG A 247 8.80 12.55 22.54
N ASP A 248 9.06 11.64 21.62
CA ASP A 248 10.40 11.20 21.26
C ASP A 248 10.48 11.00 19.76
N ASP A 249 11.69 11.06 19.20
CA ASP A 249 11.97 10.68 17.81
C ASP A 249 11.09 11.41 16.78
N ILE A 250 10.87 12.70 17.04
CA ILE A 250 10.25 13.66 16.13
C ILE A 250 11.11 14.92 16.10
N ALA A 251 11.35 15.44 14.91
CA ALA A 251 12.05 16.70 14.70
C ALA A 251 11.05 17.79 14.33
N VAL A 252 11.04 18.90 15.04
CA VAL A 252 9.99 19.92 14.95
C VAL A 252 10.61 21.28 14.68
N GLY A 253 10.08 21.97 13.68
CA GLY A 253 10.42 23.34 13.36
C GLY A 253 9.26 24.28 13.61
N LYS A 254 9.38 25.48 13.03
CA LYS A 254 8.34 26.50 13.15
C LYS A 254 7.09 26.15 12.35
N ASP A 255 7.25 25.63 11.13
CA ASP A 255 6.15 25.50 10.17
C ASP A 255 5.71 24.03 9.97
N TYR A 256 6.59 23.05 10.25
CA TYR A 256 6.31 21.62 10.11
C TYR A 256 7.17 20.76 11.04
N SER A 257 6.91 19.45 11.07
CA SER A 257 7.73 18.44 11.75
C SER A 257 8.00 17.20 10.89
N ILE A 258 8.98 16.40 11.28
CA ILE A 258 9.39 15.15 10.62
C ILE A 258 9.44 14.02 11.64
N THR A 259 8.92 12.87 11.24
CA THR A 259 9.28 11.55 11.79
C THR A 259 9.86 10.66 10.71
N LEU A 260 10.59 9.63 11.11
CA LEU A 260 11.10 8.62 10.18
C LEU A 260 10.15 7.43 10.14
N LYS A 261 9.96 6.90 8.93
CA LYS A 261 9.42 5.56 8.72
C LYS A 261 10.48 4.50 8.99
N ASP A 262 10.05 3.24 9.02
CA ASP A 262 10.90 2.05 9.17
C ASP A 262 11.97 1.94 8.07
N ASP A 263 11.64 2.34 6.85
CA ASP A 263 12.56 2.46 5.71
C ASP A 263 13.44 3.73 5.72
N GLY A 264 13.32 4.57 6.75
CA GLY A 264 14.05 5.84 6.88
C GLY A 264 13.52 7.00 6.04
N LYS A 265 12.44 6.82 5.26
CA LYS A 265 11.81 7.93 4.55
C LYS A 265 11.22 8.94 5.55
N PRO A 266 11.43 10.25 5.33
CA PRO A 266 10.84 11.27 6.18
C PRO A 266 9.34 11.39 5.90
N LEU A 267 8.54 11.37 6.96
CA LEU A 267 7.13 11.77 6.92
C LEU A 267 7.02 13.20 7.45
N TYR A 268 6.69 14.13 6.55
CA TYR A 268 6.46 15.53 6.87
C TYR A 268 5.06 15.73 7.45
N ARG A 269 4.93 16.59 8.47
CA ARG A 269 3.72 16.74 9.30
C ARG A 269 3.45 18.22 9.61
N TRP A 270 2.20 18.63 9.55
CA TRP A 270 1.77 20.00 9.86
C TRP A 270 0.39 20.06 10.52
N GLY A 271 0.02 18.98 11.21
CA GLY A 271 -1.26 18.84 11.89
C GLY A 271 -1.16 19.00 13.41
N ASN A 272 -2.30 18.81 14.06
CA ASN A 272 -2.50 18.90 15.51
C ASN A 272 -3.23 17.66 16.09
N ALA A 273 -3.34 16.59 15.30
CA ALA A 273 -3.89 15.31 15.71
C ALA A 273 -3.18 14.15 14.98
N VAL A 274 -3.20 12.97 15.59
CA VAL A 274 -2.74 11.73 14.98
C VAL A 274 -3.87 10.71 15.06
N LYS A 275 -4.12 10.02 13.96
CA LYS A 275 -5.07 8.92 13.87
C LYS A 275 -4.36 7.59 13.98
N ARG A 276 -4.97 6.67 14.73
CA ARG A 276 -4.50 5.31 14.96
C ARG A 276 -5.66 4.35 14.72
N PRO A 277 -5.79 3.83 13.49
CA PRO A 277 -6.88 2.91 13.18
C PRO A 277 -6.70 1.63 13.99
N ILE A 278 -7.82 1.03 14.36
CA ILE A 278 -7.89 -0.36 14.81
C ILE A 278 -8.17 -1.18 13.55
N ASP A 279 -7.32 -2.15 13.27
CA ASP A 279 -7.47 -3.00 12.10
C ASP A 279 -8.15 -4.33 12.47
N ILE A 280 -9.16 -4.69 11.69
CA ILE A 280 -9.74 -6.03 11.73
C ILE A 280 -9.04 -6.83 10.65
N ARG A 281 -8.47 -7.95 11.05
CA ARG A 281 -7.75 -8.85 10.15
C ARG A 281 -8.54 -10.12 9.91
N LEU A 282 -8.55 -10.55 8.66
CA LEU A 282 -9.03 -11.87 8.27
C LEU A 282 -7.82 -12.67 7.82
N TYR A 283 -7.78 -13.93 8.23
CA TYR A 283 -6.75 -14.88 7.80
C TYR A 283 -7.39 -16.12 7.20
N ALA A 284 -6.95 -16.47 6.00
CA ALA A 284 -7.34 -17.68 5.30
C ALA A 284 -6.10 -18.43 4.83
N LYS A 285 -6.10 -19.75 5.01
CA LYS A 285 -5.05 -20.63 4.50
C LYS A 285 -5.58 -21.44 3.33
N MET A 286 -5.00 -21.27 2.14
CA MET A 286 -5.44 -21.88 0.90
C MET A 286 -4.45 -22.98 0.47
N PRO A 287 -4.88 -24.24 0.32
CA PRO A 287 -3.97 -25.34 0.02
C PRO A 287 -3.12 -25.11 -1.23
N LEU A 288 -1.81 -25.41 -1.18
CA LEU A 288 -0.96 -25.42 -2.37
C LEU A 288 -0.86 -26.83 -2.99
N PRO A 289 -0.43 -26.95 -4.27
CA PRO A 289 -0.25 -28.23 -4.92
C PRO A 289 0.55 -29.21 -4.06
N ALA A 290 0.01 -30.42 -3.84
CA ALA A 290 0.67 -31.43 -3.02
C ALA A 290 2.09 -31.76 -3.53
N LEU A 291 2.30 -31.74 -4.85
CA LEU A 291 3.59 -32.02 -5.47
C LEU A 291 4.70 -31.06 -5.01
N TRP A 292 4.36 -29.78 -4.78
CA TRP A 292 5.31 -28.77 -4.32
C TRP A 292 5.76 -29.08 -2.89
N LYS A 293 4.83 -29.49 -2.02
CA LYS A 293 5.11 -29.88 -0.63
C LYS A 293 5.84 -31.22 -0.51
N GLU A 294 5.55 -32.15 -1.41
CA GLU A 294 6.24 -33.45 -1.49
C GLU A 294 7.68 -33.30 -2.02
N ASN A 295 7.94 -32.27 -2.84
CA ASN A 295 9.25 -31.99 -3.44
C ASN A 295 9.67 -30.52 -3.22
N PRO A 296 9.84 -30.08 -1.96
CA PRO A 296 9.95 -28.65 -1.61
C PRO A 296 11.22 -27.96 -2.13
N THR A 297 12.21 -28.73 -2.59
CA THR A 297 13.46 -28.20 -3.16
C THR A 297 13.44 -28.16 -4.69
N THR A 298 12.34 -28.58 -5.33
CA THR A 298 12.18 -28.55 -6.80
C THR A 298 11.54 -27.22 -7.20
N PRO A 299 12.20 -26.39 -8.03
CA PRO A 299 11.63 -25.12 -8.50
C PRO A 299 10.70 -25.36 -9.69
N TYR A 300 9.43 -25.67 -9.43
CA TYR A 300 8.41 -25.70 -10.48
C TYR A 300 8.14 -24.28 -10.96
N VAL A 301 8.24 -24.05 -12.27
CA VAL A 301 8.08 -22.72 -12.86
C VAL A 301 6.61 -22.32 -12.84
N VAL A 302 6.30 -21.15 -12.30
CA VAL A 302 4.96 -20.57 -12.31
C VAL A 302 4.84 -19.64 -13.52
N GLN A 303 3.88 -19.91 -14.39
CA GLN A 303 3.65 -19.17 -15.63
C GLN A 303 2.67 -18.01 -15.42
N SER A 304 1.66 -18.21 -14.58
CA SER A 304 0.71 -17.17 -14.17
C SER A 304 0.18 -17.47 -12.77
N ALA A 305 -0.06 -16.43 -11.97
CA ALA A 305 -0.68 -16.58 -10.66
C ALA A 305 -1.59 -15.37 -10.39
N THR A 306 -2.87 -15.63 -10.14
CA THR A 306 -3.84 -14.57 -9.85
C THR A 306 -4.64 -14.89 -8.60
N LEU A 307 -4.90 -13.85 -7.81
CA LEU A 307 -5.80 -13.91 -6.67
C LEU A 307 -6.99 -13.00 -6.92
N ALA A 308 -8.18 -13.59 -7.05
CA ALA A 308 -9.43 -12.88 -7.26
C ALA A 308 -10.27 -12.87 -5.97
N ILE A 309 -10.56 -11.70 -5.44
CA ILE A 309 -11.34 -11.53 -4.20
C ILE A 309 -12.64 -10.81 -4.51
N THR A 310 -13.76 -11.42 -4.15
CA THR A 310 -15.09 -10.79 -4.25
C THR A 310 -15.42 -10.08 -2.95
N HIS A 311 -15.64 -8.77 -3.02
CA HIS A 311 -15.89 -7.90 -1.88
C HIS A 311 -16.70 -6.66 -2.28
N THR A 312 -17.19 -5.89 -1.32
CA THR A 312 -17.74 -4.55 -1.59
C THR A 312 -16.64 -3.51 -1.74
N ILE A 313 -16.77 -2.57 -2.68
CA ILE A 313 -15.90 -1.40 -2.83
C ILE A 313 -15.82 -0.64 -1.52
N THR A 314 -14.60 -0.47 -1.00
CA THR A 314 -14.34 0.21 0.27
C THR A 314 -14.24 1.73 0.06
N ASN A 315 -14.36 2.50 1.13
CA ASN A 315 -14.12 3.96 1.08
C ASN A 315 -12.79 4.39 1.70
N ASN A 316 -11.99 3.40 2.10
CA ASN A 316 -10.77 3.57 2.84
C ASN A 316 -9.59 3.07 2.00
N PRO A 317 -8.70 3.97 1.55
CA PRO A 317 -7.55 3.58 0.74
C PRO A 317 -6.53 2.70 1.47
N ASN A 318 -6.70 2.54 2.79
CA ASN A 318 -5.84 1.72 3.64
C ASN A 318 -6.40 0.31 3.90
N ASP A 319 -7.49 -0.11 3.25
CA ASP A 319 -7.97 -1.49 3.32
C ASP A 319 -7.17 -2.35 2.33
N GLN A 320 -6.42 -3.33 2.85
CA GLN A 320 -5.33 -4.02 2.13
C GLN A 320 -5.63 -5.50 1.91
N ILE A 321 -5.16 -6.00 0.77
CA ILE A 321 -5.02 -7.43 0.49
C ILE A 321 -3.54 -7.76 0.71
N ARG A 322 -3.25 -8.79 1.51
CA ARG A 322 -1.91 -9.15 1.98
C ARG A 322 -1.62 -10.64 1.74
N PRO A 323 -1.31 -11.02 0.49
CA PRO A 323 -0.83 -12.37 0.15
C PRO A 323 0.53 -12.61 0.83
N GLU A 324 0.68 -13.70 1.57
CA GLU A 324 1.90 -14.03 2.33
C GLU A 324 2.37 -12.91 3.28
N ASP A 325 1.45 -12.03 3.69
CA ASP A 325 1.73 -10.74 4.36
C ASP A 325 2.70 -9.81 3.61
N MET A 326 2.97 -10.05 2.33
CA MET A 326 3.84 -9.22 1.52
C MET A 326 3.33 -7.78 1.45
N GLU A 327 4.24 -6.84 1.68
CA GLU A 327 4.01 -5.41 1.50
C GLU A 327 4.04 -5.07 0.00
N ASN A 328 3.09 -4.25 -0.46
CA ASN A 328 3.12 -3.68 -1.81
C ASN A 328 2.81 -2.17 -1.77
N GLU A 329 3.36 -1.47 -0.77
CA GLU A 329 3.15 -0.02 -0.59
C GLU A 329 3.95 0.83 -1.58
N ASP A 330 5.09 0.31 -2.07
CA ASP A 330 5.89 0.95 -3.11
C ASP A 330 5.24 0.88 -4.51
N ALA A 331 4.27 -0.02 -4.75
CA ALA A 331 3.46 0.07 -5.96
C ALA A 331 2.68 1.38 -5.99
N ILE A 332 2.64 2.02 -7.15
CA ILE A 332 2.03 3.35 -7.34
C ILE A 332 0.91 3.35 -8.39
N GLY A 333 0.65 2.20 -9.02
CA GLY A 333 -0.35 2.03 -10.07
C GLY A 333 -0.04 2.84 -11.33
N ARG A 334 -1.09 3.23 -12.05
CA ARG A 334 -1.00 4.06 -13.26
C ARG A 334 -0.45 5.44 -12.91
N LEU A 335 0.73 5.73 -13.44
CA LEU A 335 1.37 7.04 -13.38
C LEU A 335 0.66 8.07 -14.28
N PRO A 336 0.88 9.38 -14.01
CA PRO A 336 0.52 10.45 -14.93
C PRO A 336 1.04 10.23 -16.34
N GLU A 337 0.33 10.71 -17.35
CA GLU A 337 0.86 10.79 -18.71
C GLU A 337 1.90 11.93 -18.77
N TYR A 338 3.12 11.61 -19.20
CA TYR A 338 4.20 12.59 -19.28
C TYR A 338 5.11 12.40 -20.50
N LEU A 339 5.75 13.49 -20.90
CA LEU A 339 6.79 13.55 -21.92
C LEU A 339 8.13 13.80 -21.24
N VAL A 340 9.17 13.12 -21.73
CA VAL A 340 10.55 13.31 -21.25
C VAL A 340 11.28 14.24 -22.20
N GLU A 341 11.72 15.39 -21.69
CA GLU A 341 12.52 16.38 -22.44
C GLU A 341 13.86 16.59 -21.74
N GLY A 342 14.90 15.89 -22.22
CA GLY A 342 16.19 15.86 -21.53
C GLY A 342 16.06 15.16 -20.18
N GLU A 343 16.35 15.88 -19.09
CA GLU A 343 16.22 15.37 -17.71
C GLU A 343 14.89 15.76 -17.04
N ASN A 344 14.10 16.61 -17.70
CA ASN A 344 12.81 17.11 -17.24
C ASN A 344 11.67 16.22 -17.73
N TRP A 345 10.58 16.23 -16.95
CA TRP A 345 9.33 15.58 -17.29
C TRP A 345 8.23 16.63 -17.34
N GLN A 346 7.38 16.55 -18.37
CA GLN A 346 6.28 17.48 -18.59
C GLN A 346 4.97 16.72 -18.73
N SER A 347 3.86 17.30 -18.26
CA SER A 347 2.53 16.74 -18.45
C SER A 347 2.27 16.48 -19.93
N GLY A 348 1.85 15.27 -20.28
CA GLY A 348 1.54 14.90 -21.66
C GLY A 348 0.21 15.45 -22.14
N ARG A 349 -0.66 15.88 -21.21
CA ARG A 349 -2.01 16.36 -21.52
C ARG A 349 -2.51 17.39 -20.52
N ASP A 350 -3.59 18.06 -20.90
CA ASP A 350 -4.36 18.90 -19.99
C ASP A 350 -5.04 18.02 -18.93
N CYS A 351 -4.98 18.46 -17.67
CA CYS A 351 -5.66 17.83 -16.54
C CYS A 351 -5.85 18.84 -15.38
N TYR A 352 -6.16 18.34 -14.19
CA TYR A 352 -6.34 19.13 -12.99
C TYR A 352 -5.49 18.58 -11.85
N GLU A 353 -5.15 19.45 -10.92
CA GLU A 353 -4.67 19.11 -9.60
C GLU A 353 -5.84 18.67 -8.70
N GLY A 354 -5.53 17.92 -7.65
CA GLY A 354 -6.54 17.41 -6.71
C GLY A 354 -7.34 18.49 -5.96
N ASP A 355 -6.88 19.73 -5.92
CA ASP A 355 -7.59 20.88 -5.38
C ASP A 355 -8.45 21.63 -6.43
N GLY A 356 -8.34 21.25 -7.71
CA GLY A 356 -9.09 21.82 -8.82
C GLY A 356 -8.29 22.73 -9.75
N ASP A 357 -7.03 23.05 -9.42
CA ASP A 357 -6.20 23.91 -10.28
C ASP A 357 -5.89 23.24 -11.62
N PHE A 358 -5.91 24.02 -12.71
CA PHE A 358 -5.71 23.49 -14.05
C PHE A 358 -4.22 23.25 -14.35
N ILE A 359 -3.90 22.04 -14.79
CA ILE A 359 -2.56 21.61 -15.23
C ILE A 359 -2.57 21.49 -16.76
N PRO A 360 -2.11 22.50 -17.52
CA PRO A 360 -2.00 22.38 -18.97
C PRO A 360 -0.92 21.37 -19.39
N ALA A 361 -1.08 20.78 -20.57
CA ALA A 361 -0.02 20.01 -21.23
C ALA A 361 1.26 20.85 -21.33
N GLY A 362 2.41 20.23 -21.06
CA GLY A 362 3.71 20.91 -20.97
C GLY A 362 4.08 21.41 -19.58
N THR A 363 3.19 21.35 -18.58
CA THR A 363 3.51 21.69 -17.19
C THR A 363 4.61 20.77 -16.64
N LEU A 364 5.60 21.33 -15.95
CA LEU A 364 6.71 20.54 -15.41
C LEU A 364 6.25 19.63 -14.26
N PHE A 365 6.39 18.32 -14.46
CA PHE A 365 6.32 17.31 -13.39
C PHE A 365 7.70 17.06 -12.75
N LYS A 366 8.77 17.30 -13.51
CA LYS A 366 10.14 17.26 -13.01
C LYS A 366 10.94 18.41 -13.58
N ASN A 367 11.53 19.20 -12.70
CA ASN A 367 12.41 20.31 -12.98
C ASN A 367 13.81 20.01 -12.43
N ALA A 368 14.57 19.21 -13.19
CA ALA A 368 15.84 18.63 -12.76
C ALA A 368 16.90 19.68 -12.37
N ALA A 369 16.82 20.88 -12.93
CA ALA A 369 17.73 21.99 -12.60
C ALA A 369 17.64 22.43 -11.11
N PHE A 370 16.54 22.08 -10.43
CA PHE A 370 16.29 22.40 -9.02
C PHE A 370 16.47 21.19 -8.10
N GLY A 371 16.98 20.06 -8.62
CA GLY A 371 17.32 18.91 -7.80
C GLY A 371 18.44 19.23 -6.81
N ASN A 372 18.24 18.86 -5.55
CA ASN A 372 19.22 19.03 -4.47
C ASN A 372 19.64 17.66 -3.89
N PRO A 373 20.81 17.10 -4.27
CA PRO A 373 21.27 15.80 -3.82
C PRO A 373 21.41 15.65 -2.29
N ASP A 374 21.61 16.76 -1.58
CA ASP A 374 21.80 16.79 -0.13
C ASP A 374 20.47 16.92 0.65
N ALA A 375 19.33 17.04 -0.05
CA ALA A 375 18.02 17.12 0.59
C ALA A 375 17.61 15.78 1.23
N PHE A 376 16.72 15.83 2.22
CA PHE A 376 16.23 14.61 2.89
C PHE A 376 15.29 13.78 2.01
N SER A 377 14.33 14.42 1.35
CA SER A 377 13.32 13.71 0.56
C SER A 377 13.70 13.53 -0.91
N GLU A 378 13.26 12.40 -1.47
CA GLU A 378 13.59 11.98 -2.83
C GLU A 378 13.05 12.93 -3.91
N ASP A 379 11.92 13.58 -3.65
CA ASP A 379 11.32 14.58 -4.54
C ASP A 379 12.24 15.79 -4.73
N LEU A 380 12.80 16.33 -3.64
CA LEU A 380 13.77 17.42 -3.70
C LEU A 380 15.08 16.97 -4.35
N LYS A 381 15.57 15.76 -4.05
CA LYS A 381 16.79 15.22 -4.69
C LYS A 381 16.65 15.14 -6.21
N LYS A 382 15.48 14.70 -6.68
CA LYS A 382 15.20 14.49 -8.11
C LYS A 382 14.66 15.74 -8.81
N GLY A 383 14.26 16.78 -8.08
CA GLY A 383 13.57 17.94 -8.62
C GLY A 383 12.18 17.60 -9.13
N LEU A 384 11.43 16.73 -8.43
CA LEU A 384 10.02 16.46 -8.72
C LEU A 384 9.15 17.60 -8.20
N THR A 385 8.11 17.96 -8.95
CA THR A 385 7.22 19.07 -8.61
C THR A 385 5.97 18.55 -7.92
N ASN A 386 5.22 19.43 -7.25
CA ASN A 386 3.95 19.07 -6.63
C ASN A 386 2.94 18.49 -7.65
N ALA A 387 2.86 19.05 -8.86
CA ALA A 387 1.99 18.57 -9.93
C ALA A 387 2.17 17.08 -10.28
N TRP A 388 3.38 16.53 -10.15
CA TRP A 388 3.62 15.09 -10.35
C TRP A 388 2.84 14.23 -9.36
N TYR A 389 2.72 14.70 -8.13
CA TYR A 389 2.06 13.99 -7.04
C TYR A 389 0.56 14.24 -7.00
N THR A 390 0.11 15.44 -7.34
CA THR A 390 -1.26 15.89 -7.10
C THR A 390 -2.16 15.94 -8.33
N THR A 391 -1.63 15.71 -9.54
CA THR A 391 -2.46 15.58 -10.75
C THR A 391 -3.50 14.46 -10.63
N THR A 392 -4.71 14.70 -11.13
CA THR A 392 -5.78 13.70 -11.18
C THR A 392 -5.59 12.68 -12.30
N ASN A 393 -4.61 12.88 -13.20
CA ASN A 393 -4.32 11.96 -14.30
C ASN A 393 -3.63 10.66 -13.85
N ARG A 394 -4.09 10.01 -12.79
CA ARG A 394 -3.42 8.84 -12.22
C ARG A 394 -4.41 7.87 -11.61
N GLU A 395 -4.00 6.64 -11.39
CA GLU A 395 -4.85 5.65 -10.74
C GLU A 395 -4.00 4.61 -9.97
N PRO A 396 -3.89 4.74 -8.64
CA PRO A 396 -3.03 3.86 -7.82
C PRO A 396 -3.41 2.38 -7.79
N PHE A 397 -4.62 2.04 -8.23
CA PHE A 397 -5.22 0.71 -8.20
C PHE A 397 -5.39 0.11 -9.60
N GLU A 398 -5.00 0.83 -10.66
CA GLU A 398 -4.83 0.25 -11.99
C GLU A 398 -3.37 -0.16 -12.21
N PRO A 399 -3.12 -1.23 -12.99
CA PRO A 399 -1.77 -1.63 -13.34
C PRO A 399 -0.98 -0.48 -13.97
N GLY A 400 0.19 -0.22 -13.39
CA GLY A 400 1.19 0.69 -13.94
C GLY A 400 2.14 -0.01 -14.91
N VAL A 401 3.11 0.74 -15.43
CA VAL A 401 4.26 0.17 -16.13
C VAL A 401 5.29 -0.21 -15.06
N ASP A 402 5.75 -1.46 -15.07
CA ASP A 402 6.84 -2.02 -14.25
C ASP A 402 6.62 -2.17 -12.72
N VAL A 403 5.54 -1.65 -12.12
CA VAL A 403 5.35 -1.67 -10.64
C VAL A 403 3.97 -2.17 -10.17
N GLY A 404 3.08 -2.54 -11.09
CA GLY A 404 1.74 -3.06 -10.76
C GLY A 404 0.80 -2.14 -9.96
N PRO A 405 -0.45 -2.57 -9.71
CA PRO A 405 -1.39 -1.86 -8.85
C PRO A 405 -1.16 -2.16 -7.36
N ARG A 406 -1.50 -1.22 -6.48
CA ARG A 406 -1.55 -1.50 -5.04
C ARG A 406 -2.60 -2.56 -4.72
N TRP A 407 -2.23 -3.56 -3.94
CA TRP A 407 -3.16 -4.61 -3.51
C TRP A 407 -4.10 -4.09 -2.41
N ARG A 408 -5.30 -3.69 -2.84
CA ARG A 408 -6.34 -3.05 -2.01
C ARG A 408 -7.73 -3.55 -2.36
N LEU A 409 -8.68 -3.39 -1.45
CA LEU A 409 -10.09 -3.67 -1.70
C LEU A 409 -10.78 -2.54 -2.50
N LYS A 410 -10.20 -2.17 -3.66
CA LYS A 410 -10.63 -1.12 -4.61
C LYS A 410 -11.30 0.08 -3.93
N PRO A 411 -10.55 0.99 -3.31
CA PRO A 411 -11.11 2.14 -2.64
C PRO A 411 -11.53 3.21 -3.65
N ASN A 412 -12.51 4.05 -3.30
CA ASN A 412 -12.96 5.11 -4.20
C ASN A 412 -12.07 6.37 -4.23
N LYS A 413 -10.88 6.37 -3.62
CA LYS A 413 -10.06 7.56 -3.37
C LYS A 413 -8.59 7.34 -3.70
N TYR A 414 -7.91 8.40 -4.16
CA TYR A 414 -6.49 8.39 -4.55
C TYR A 414 -5.50 8.00 -3.42
N GLY A 415 -5.80 8.28 -2.15
CA GLY A 415 -4.95 7.87 -1.03
C GLY A 415 -4.05 8.98 -0.47
N GLN A 416 -2.72 8.80 -0.51
CA GLN A 416 -1.79 9.47 0.40
C GLN A 416 -1.58 10.96 0.16
N ASP A 417 -1.33 11.38 -1.08
CA ASP A 417 -0.96 12.77 -1.43
C ASP A 417 -2.13 13.62 -1.93
N VAL A 418 -3.23 12.96 -2.35
CA VAL A 418 -4.50 13.62 -2.64
C VAL A 418 -5.59 13.08 -1.71
N PRO A 419 -5.44 13.29 -0.40
CA PRO A 419 -6.24 12.60 0.60
C PRO A 419 -7.70 13.03 0.56
N GLY A 420 -8.58 12.05 0.37
CA GLY A 420 -10.02 12.26 0.41
C GLY A 420 -10.65 12.57 -0.93
N LEU A 421 -9.88 12.85 -1.99
CA LEU A 421 -10.41 13.04 -3.33
C LEU A 421 -10.88 11.71 -3.92
N GLU A 422 -12.10 11.68 -4.44
CA GLU A 422 -12.64 10.54 -5.16
C GLU A 422 -12.02 10.39 -6.56
N ILE A 423 -11.87 9.14 -7.01
CA ILE A 423 -11.32 8.83 -8.33
C ILE A 423 -12.39 9.06 -9.39
N ALA A 424 -12.09 9.90 -10.36
CA ALA A 424 -12.97 10.19 -11.49
C ALA A 424 -13.07 8.97 -12.44
N ASN A 425 -14.25 8.79 -13.03
CA ASN A 425 -14.46 7.85 -14.13
C ASN A 425 -13.77 8.35 -15.42
N GLY A 426 -13.67 7.49 -16.44
CA GLY A 426 -12.99 7.82 -17.69
C GLY A 426 -13.67 8.91 -18.54
N GLU A 427 -14.92 9.27 -18.24
CA GLU A 427 -15.65 10.36 -18.91
C GLU A 427 -15.40 11.72 -18.25
N THR A 428 -14.81 11.73 -17.05
CA THR A 428 -14.60 12.93 -16.22
C THR A 428 -13.13 13.20 -15.98
N GLU A 429 -12.28 12.18 -15.93
CA GLU A 429 -10.84 12.31 -15.70
C GLU A 429 -10.22 13.34 -16.65
N CYS A 430 -9.58 14.36 -16.08
CA CYS A 430 -8.96 15.48 -16.80
C CYS A 430 -9.90 16.34 -17.65
N LEU A 431 -11.22 16.10 -17.63
CA LEU A 431 -12.21 16.87 -18.38
C LEU A 431 -12.98 17.84 -17.48
N GLN A 432 -13.12 17.51 -16.20
CA GLN A 432 -13.74 18.36 -15.19
C GLN A 432 -12.82 18.52 -13.99
N ALA A 433 -12.83 19.70 -13.38
CA ALA A 433 -12.10 19.94 -12.15
C ALA A 433 -12.82 19.23 -10.98
N PRO A 434 -12.09 18.62 -10.02
CA PRO A 434 -12.67 18.15 -8.78
C PRO A 434 -13.33 19.29 -7.97
N PRO A 435 -14.27 19.00 -7.04
CA PRO A 435 -14.72 17.67 -6.62
C PRO A 435 -15.71 17.03 -7.59
N PHE A 436 -15.77 15.69 -7.60
CA PHE A 436 -16.61 14.92 -8.51
C PHE A 436 -17.94 14.51 -7.86
N ASP A 437 -19.03 14.69 -8.60
CA ASP A 437 -20.35 14.18 -8.21
C ASP A 437 -20.37 12.64 -8.23
N LYS A 438 -21.36 12.03 -7.58
CA LYS A 438 -21.39 10.57 -7.35
C LYS A 438 -21.37 9.77 -8.66
N GLU A 439 -22.07 10.26 -9.67
CA GLU A 439 -22.14 9.72 -11.04
C GLU A 439 -20.82 9.78 -11.80
N ASP A 440 -19.95 10.72 -11.41
CA ASP A 440 -18.64 10.94 -12.03
C ASP A 440 -17.53 10.14 -11.34
N GLN A 441 -17.86 9.45 -10.25
CA GLN A 441 -16.93 8.61 -9.50
C GLN A 441 -16.78 7.24 -10.16
N LYS A 442 -15.54 6.78 -10.29
CA LYS A 442 -15.19 5.49 -10.89
C LYS A 442 -15.68 4.30 -10.07
N TYR A 443 -15.63 4.42 -8.75
CA TYR A 443 -15.91 3.34 -7.82
C TYR A 443 -17.00 3.75 -6.82
N VAL A 444 -18.13 3.03 -6.83
CA VAL A 444 -19.25 3.31 -5.94
C VAL A 444 -19.13 2.49 -4.66
N VAL A 445 -18.87 3.16 -3.53
CA VAL A 445 -18.72 2.51 -2.21
C VAL A 445 -19.94 1.63 -1.89
N GLY A 446 -19.66 0.37 -1.55
CA GLY A 446 -20.67 -0.65 -1.23
C GLY A 446 -21.13 -1.51 -2.40
N GLU A 447 -20.73 -1.19 -3.64
CA GLU A 447 -20.98 -2.07 -4.79
C GLU A 447 -20.11 -3.33 -4.70
N ILE A 448 -20.68 -4.50 -4.97
CA ILE A 448 -19.92 -5.76 -4.99
C ILE A 448 -19.09 -5.83 -6.27
N VAL A 449 -17.80 -6.09 -6.11
CA VAL A 449 -16.82 -6.19 -7.18
C VAL A 449 -15.90 -7.38 -6.93
N THR A 450 -15.28 -7.88 -8.00
CA THR A 450 -14.11 -8.77 -7.88
C THR A 450 -12.85 -7.97 -8.18
N THR A 451 -11.91 -7.99 -7.24
CA THR A 451 -10.55 -7.47 -7.44
C THR A 451 -9.64 -8.63 -7.72
N THR A 452 -9.02 -8.62 -8.90
CA THR A 452 -8.02 -9.61 -9.29
C THR A 452 -6.66 -8.93 -9.25
N ILE A 453 -5.75 -9.50 -8.47
CA ILE A 453 -4.34 -9.10 -8.44
C ILE A 453 -3.49 -10.17 -9.12
N ASP A 454 -2.42 -9.71 -9.78
CA ASP A 454 -1.37 -10.57 -10.31
C ASP A 454 -0.31 -10.76 -9.23
N LEU A 455 -0.06 -12.02 -8.85
CA LEU A 455 0.91 -12.38 -7.83
C LEU A 455 2.34 -12.52 -8.39
N LEU A 456 2.54 -12.30 -9.70
CA LEU A 456 3.87 -12.25 -10.31
C LEU A 456 4.30 -10.82 -10.69
N ASP A 457 3.43 -9.83 -10.49
CA ASP A 457 3.65 -8.42 -10.85
C ASP A 457 4.49 -7.70 -9.78
N PHE A 458 5.82 -7.84 -9.91
CA PHE A 458 6.83 -7.23 -9.04
C PHE A 458 7.83 -6.43 -9.87
N ASP A 459 8.46 -5.43 -9.24
CA ASP A 459 9.65 -4.79 -9.81
C ASP A 459 10.82 -5.77 -9.79
N GLY A 460 11.12 -6.38 -10.94
CA GLY A 460 12.15 -7.40 -11.11
C GLY A 460 11.63 -8.83 -11.19
N GLU A 461 12.41 -9.79 -10.70
CA GLU A 461 12.01 -11.20 -10.67
C GLU A 461 11.09 -11.44 -9.47
N SER A 462 9.87 -11.91 -9.71
CA SER A 462 8.92 -12.22 -8.65
C SER A 462 9.47 -13.32 -7.73
N PRO A 463 9.39 -13.17 -6.39
CA PRO A 463 9.71 -14.25 -5.45
C PRO A 463 8.80 -15.47 -5.63
N LEU A 464 7.66 -15.28 -6.28
CA LEU A 464 6.65 -16.30 -6.59
C LEU A 464 6.81 -16.90 -7.99
N ALA A 465 7.87 -16.57 -8.74
CA ALA A 465 8.13 -17.11 -10.08
C ALA A 465 8.38 -18.63 -10.10
N THR A 466 8.74 -19.22 -8.97
CA THR A 466 8.84 -20.68 -8.79
C THR A 466 8.17 -21.11 -7.51
N SER A 467 7.75 -22.37 -7.44
CA SER A 467 7.11 -22.98 -6.26
C SER A 467 7.89 -22.84 -4.94
N LEU A 468 9.21 -22.58 -4.99
CA LEU A 468 10.03 -22.43 -3.79
C LEU A 468 9.54 -21.29 -2.89
N GLY A 469 9.29 -20.11 -3.46
CA GLY A 469 8.82 -18.94 -2.71
C GLY A 469 7.37 -19.02 -2.23
N TRP A 470 6.63 -20.04 -2.66
CA TRP A 470 5.25 -20.30 -2.22
C TRP A 470 5.20 -21.22 -0.99
N VAL A 471 6.10 -22.20 -0.91
CA VAL A 471 6.08 -23.23 0.16
C VAL A 471 7.06 -22.93 1.29
N ASP A 472 8.02 -22.03 1.05
CA ASP A 472 9.08 -21.67 1.99
C ASP A 472 9.26 -20.14 1.99
N ALA A 473 8.78 -19.49 3.06
CA ALA A 473 8.86 -18.06 3.25
C ALA A 473 10.30 -17.52 3.24
N SER A 474 11.30 -18.32 3.59
CA SER A 474 12.72 -17.92 3.50
C SER A 474 13.23 -17.81 2.07
N GLN A 475 12.53 -18.40 1.11
CA GLN A 475 12.79 -18.26 -0.33
C GLN A 475 12.03 -17.09 -0.95
N ASN A 476 11.14 -16.45 -0.20
CA ASN A 476 10.44 -15.25 -0.62
C ASN A 476 11.12 -14.01 -0.06
N SER A 477 11.88 -13.31 -0.91
CA SER A 477 12.68 -12.14 -0.51
C SER A 477 11.87 -10.92 -0.05
N VAL A 478 10.54 -10.95 -0.21
CA VAL A 478 9.64 -9.88 0.22
C VAL A 478 9.03 -10.17 1.59
N ASN A 479 9.11 -11.41 2.08
CA ASN A 479 8.58 -11.78 3.38
C ASN A 479 9.50 -11.27 4.51
N ILE A 480 8.93 -10.46 5.40
CA ILE A 480 9.60 -9.95 6.59
C ILE A 480 9.07 -10.70 7.82
N GLY A 481 9.98 -11.33 8.56
CA GLY A 481 9.69 -12.07 9.78
C GLY A 481 9.44 -11.15 10.99
N ALA A 482 8.97 -11.76 12.08
CA ALA A 482 8.59 -11.08 13.32
C ALA A 482 9.66 -10.16 13.95
N GLU A 483 10.95 -10.41 13.68
CA GLU A 483 12.07 -9.61 14.19
C GLU A 483 12.41 -8.39 13.30
N ASN A 484 11.55 -8.07 12.33
CA ASN A 484 11.81 -7.05 11.30
C ASN A 484 13.07 -7.35 10.45
N GLU A 485 13.28 -8.64 10.20
CA GLU A 485 14.36 -9.17 9.36
C GLU A 485 13.77 -10.16 8.35
N GLN A 486 14.50 -10.46 7.29
CA GLN A 486 14.12 -11.50 6.34
C GLN A 486 13.91 -12.85 7.04
N VAL A 487 12.91 -13.62 6.61
CA VAL A 487 12.65 -14.94 7.19
C VAL A 487 13.86 -15.83 6.93
N SER A 488 14.51 -16.30 8.00
CA SER A 488 15.85 -16.89 7.91
C SER A 488 15.89 -18.41 7.77
N ASP A 489 14.81 -19.12 8.15
CA ASP A 489 14.71 -20.58 8.01
C ASP A 489 13.25 -21.02 7.85
N GLY A 490 12.91 -21.56 6.68
CA GLY A 490 11.61 -22.15 6.41
C GLY A 490 10.45 -21.17 6.57
N ASN A 491 9.43 -21.66 7.27
CA ASN A 491 8.18 -20.94 7.54
C ASN A 491 8.13 -20.45 8.99
N GLY A 492 7.56 -19.27 9.20
CA GLY A 492 7.58 -18.60 10.49
C GLY A 492 6.36 -17.73 10.72
N VAL A 493 6.57 -16.57 11.34
CA VAL A 493 5.54 -15.57 11.56
C VAL A 493 6.02 -14.25 10.99
N SER A 494 5.18 -13.57 10.24
CA SER A 494 5.50 -12.28 9.66
C SER A 494 5.63 -11.17 10.72
N ILE A 495 6.16 -10.01 10.32
CA ILE A 495 6.20 -8.82 11.17
C ILE A 495 4.82 -8.38 11.66
N ASN A 496 3.76 -8.64 10.88
CA ASN A 496 2.38 -8.37 11.29
C ASN A 496 1.72 -9.57 11.96
N HIS A 497 2.47 -10.52 12.50
CA HIS A 497 1.92 -11.68 13.22
C HIS A 497 1.05 -12.62 12.37
N LEU A 498 1.22 -12.62 11.04
CA LEU A 498 0.59 -13.61 10.18
C LEU A 498 1.40 -14.92 10.24
N PRO A 499 0.77 -16.08 10.52
CA PRO A 499 1.42 -17.36 10.33
C PRO A 499 1.75 -17.56 8.84
N LEU A 500 3.01 -17.88 8.55
CA LEU A 500 3.47 -18.29 7.22
C LEU A 500 3.65 -19.81 7.24
N THR A 501 3.18 -20.51 6.21
CA THR A 501 3.05 -21.96 6.16
C THR A 501 3.48 -22.51 4.80
N GLU A 502 3.34 -23.83 4.61
CA GLU A 502 3.59 -24.50 3.31
C GLU A 502 2.39 -24.41 2.35
N ASP A 503 1.31 -23.77 2.77
CA ASP A 503 0.13 -23.44 1.98
C ASP A 503 0.12 -21.91 1.76
N PHE A 504 -0.79 -21.42 0.90
CA PHE A 504 -0.86 -19.99 0.61
C PHE A 504 -1.61 -19.25 1.72
N ASP A 505 -0.94 -18.33 2.38
CA ASP A 505 -1.44 -17.58 3.53
C ASP A 505 -1.97 -16.21 3.10
N LEU A 506 -3.29 -16.03 3.17
CA LEU A 506 -3.96 -14.79 2.78
C LEU A 506 -4.42 -14.00 4.00
N ALA A 507 -3.93 -12.78 4.12
CA ALA A 507 -4.45 -11.78 5.05
C ALA A 507 -5.27 -10.69 4.35
N ILE A 508 -6.32 -10.20 5.01
CA ILE A 508 -7.05 -9.01 4.61
C ILE A 508 -7.13 -8.05 5.79
N TYR A 509 -6.68 -6.81 5.60
CA TYR A 509 -6.64 -5.78 6.64
C TYR A 509 -7.68 -4.71 6.36
N ILE A 510 -8.62 -4.53 7.28
CA ILE A 510 -9.70 -3.54 7.18
C ILE A 510 -9.48 -2.49 8.27
N LYS A 511 -9.22 -1.23 7.90
CA LYS A 511 -8.66 -0.18 8.79
C LYS A 511 -9.60 0.99 9.07
N GLY A 512 -10.90 0.73 9.28
CA GLY A 512 -11.79 1.72 9.90
C GLY A 512 -12.76 2.47 8.99
N ASP A 513 -13.79 1.79 8.46
CA ASP A 513 -14.96 2.45 7.88
C ASP A 513 -16.21 2.36 8.80
N LYS A 514 -17.07 3.37 8.72
CA LYS A 514 -18.39 3.46 9.35
C LYS A 514 -19.42 2.52 8.71
N LYS A 515 -19.19 2.09 7.46
CA LYS A 515 -20.00 1.07 6.79
C LYS A 515 -19.29 -0.27 6.89
N ALA A 516 -20.09 -1.34 6.99
CA ALA A 516 -19.52 -2.67 6.94
C ALA A 516 -18.94 -2.92 5.54
N VAL A 517 -17.78 -3.55 5.50
CA VAL A 517 -17.19 -4.11 4.28
C VAL A 517 -17.62 -5.57 4.23
N GLU A 518 -18.17 -6.00 3.11
CA GLU A 518 -18.51 -7.40 2.88
C GLU A 518 -17.41 -8.06 2.04
N ILE A 519 -17.00 -9.26 2.42
CA ILE A 519 -16.01 -10.07 1.73
C ILE A 519 -16.58 -11.48 1.61
N TYR A 520 -16.59 -12.02 0.39
CA TYR A 520 -17.29 -13.26 0.09
C TYR A 520 -16.33 -14.43 -0.07
N ASN A 521 -15.46 -14.35 -1.07
CA ASN A 521 -14.53 -15.43 -1.39
C ASN A 521 -13.22 -14.89 -1.97
N ALA A 522 -12.20 -15.73 -1.89
CA ALA A 522 -10.93 -15.59 -2.58
C ALA A 522 -10.72 -16.81 -3.47
N VAL A 523 -10.34 -16.58 -4.72
CA VAL A 523 -10.02 -17.63 -5.70
C VAL A 523 -8.56 -17.44 -6.13
N LEU A 524 -7.73 -18.41 -5.79
CA LEU A 524 -6.33 -18.49 -6.19
C LEU A 524 -6.24 -19.37 -7.43
N ASN A 525 -5.72 -18.82 -8.54
CA ASN A 525 -5.44 -19.58 -9.76
C ASN A 525 -3.95 -19.53 -10.06
N ILE A 526 -3.32 -20.70 -10.22
CA ILE A 526 -1.90 -20.85 -10.50
C ILE A 526 -1.74 -21.75 -11.73
N GLU A 527 -1.06 -21.24 -12.74
CA GLU A 527 -0.57 -22.00 -13.89
C GLU A 527 0.92 -22.28 -13.70
N TRP A 528 1.32 -23.55 -13.73
CA TRP A 528 2.70 -23.93 -13.47
C TRP A 528 3.13 -25.17 -14.27
N ASP A 529 4.43 -25.30 -14.50
CA ASP A 529 5.02 -26.44 -15.21
C ASP A 529 5.40 -27.55 -14.22
N ASN A 530 4.86 -28.76 -14.43
CA ASN A 530 5.16 -29.92 -13.59
C ASN A 530 6.53 -30.57 -13.88
N GLY A 531 7.27 -30.10 -14.88
CA GLY A 531 8.64 -30.52 -15.17
C GLY A 531 8.80 -31.97 -15.62
N LEU A 532 7.71 -32.62 -16.07
CA LEU A 532 7.69 -34.01 -16.55
C LEU A 532 7.97 -34.16 -18.05
#